data_AF-A0A800IMX0-F1
#
_entry.id   AF-A0A800IMX0-F1
#
_cell.length_a   1.000
_cell.length_b   1.000
_cell.length_c   1.000
_cell.angle_alpha   90.00
_cell.angle_beta   90.00
_cell.angle_gamma   90.00
#
_symmetry.space_group_name_H-M   'P 1'
#
loop_
_entity.id
_entity.type
_entity.pdbx_description
1 polymer ?
#
loop_
_entity_poly.entity_id
_entity_poly.type
_entity_poly.pdbx_seq_one_letter_code
_entity_poly.pdbx_strand_id
1 'polypeptide(L)' 'MDRQSILAVGDQMPDLRLPTLDGGLFNLRDCRDKKYIIYMWASW' A
#
# COMPACT_ATOMS: atom_id res chain seq x y z
N MET A 1 -12.75 0.51 -17.97
CA MET A 1 -12.99 1.69 -17.12
C MET A 1 -12.81 1.25 -15.69
N ASP A 2 -11.59 1.37 -15.17
CA ASP A 2 -11.28 1.00 -13.80
C ASP A 2 -11.97 1.97 -12.84
N ARG A 3 -12.94 1.43 -12.11
CA ARG A 3 -13.65 2.15 -11.06
C ARG A 3 -12.68 2.21 -9.88
N GLN A 4 -11.95 3.31 -9.73
CA GLN A 4 -11.17 3.55 -8.52
C GLN A 4 -12.14 3.64 -7.34
N SER A 5 -12.29 2.53 -6.62
CA SER A 5 -13.02 2.49 -5.36
C SER A 5 -12.29 3.39 -4.38
N ILE A 6 -12.96 4.42 -3.88
CA ILE A 6 -12.47 5.18 -2.73
C ILE A 6 -12.36 4.17 -1.57
N LEU A 7 -11.16 4.01 -1.02
CA LEU A 7 -10.95 3.13 0.12
C LEU A 7 -11.63 3.75 1.35
N ALA A 8 -12.48 2.98 2.02
CA ALA A 8 -13.12 3.35 3.28
C ALA A 8 -12.49 2.64 4.47
N VAL A 9 -12.69 3.17 5.68
CA VAL A 9 -12.25 2.52 6.92
C VAL A 9 -13.02 1.21 7.10
N GLY A 10 -12.29 0.12 7.32
CA GLY A 10 -12.86 -1.23 7.44
C GLY A 10 -12.82 -2.04 6.13
N ASP A 11 -12.53 -1.40 5.00
CA ASP A 11 -12.32 -2.11 3.74
C ASP A 11 -11.08 -3.00 3.80
N GLN A 12 -11.13 -4.09 3.03
CA GLN A 12 -9.98 -4.93 2.83
C GLN A 12 -8.87 -4.14 2.12
N MET A 13 -7.65 -4.22 2.67
CA MET A 13 -6.47 -3.62 2.06
C MET A 13 -6.27 -4.14 0.62
N PRO A 14 -6.10 -3.25 -0.39
CA PRO A 14 -5.84 -3.65 -1.76
C PRO A 14 -4.51 -4.41 -1.93
N ASP A 15 -4.38 -5.14 -3.02
CA ASP A 15 -3.12 -5.79 -3.42
C ASP A 15 -2.14 -4.73 -3.96
N LEU A 16 -1.36 -4.13 -3.07
CA LEU A 16 -0.39 -3.11 -3.45
C LEU A 16 1.04 -3.67 -3.35
N ARG A 17 1.72 -3.68 -4.50
CA ARG A 17 3.13 -4.03 -4.64
C ARG A 17 3.91 -2.78 -5.04
N LEU A 18 4.95 -2.45 -4.29
CA LEU A 18 5.75 -1.24 -4.46
C LEU A 18 7.23 -1.60 -4.59
N PRO A 19 8.01 -0.90 -5.43
CA PRO A 19 9.46 -1.02 -5.39
C PRO A 19 9.99 -0.43 -4.09
N THR A 20 11.02 -1.06 -3.53
CA THR A 20 11.80 -0.47 -2.43
C THR A 20 12.90 0.42 -2.98
N LEU A 21 13.47 1.28 -2.14
CA LEU A 21 14.55 2.20 -2.54
C LEU A 21 15.82 1.46 -3.00
N ASP A 22 16.03 0.25 -2.50
CA ASP A 22 17.12 -0.65 -2.87
C ASP A 22 16.82 -1.51 -4.11
N GLY A 23 15.66 -1.32 -4.76
CA GLY A 23 15.27 -2.04 -5.98
C GLY A 23 14.61 -3.39 -5.75
N GLY A 24 14.32 -3.74 -4.49
CA GLY A 24 13.48 -4.87 -4.13
C GLY A 24 11.99 -4.63 -4.40
N LEU A 25 11.19 -5.65 -4.11
CA LEU A 25 9.74 -5.58 -4.20
C LEU A 25 9.11 -5.76 -2.81
N PHE A 26 8.24 -4.84 -2.43
CA PHE A 26 7.51 -4.86 -1.17
C PHE A 26 6.02 -5.08 -1.43
N ASN A 27 5.41 -6.05 -0.76
CA ASN A 27 3.96 -6.26 -0.80
C ASN A 27 3.33 -5.81 0.52
N LEU A 28 2.37 -4.88 0.45
CA LEU A 28 1.67 -4.41 1.65
C LEU A 28 0.90 -5.51 2.38
N ARG A 29 0.56 -6.62 1.70
CA ARG A 29 -0.08 -7.77 2.32
C ARG A 29 0.80 -8.51 3.33
N ASP A 30 2.12 -8.33 3.25
CA ASP A 30 3.06 -8.95 4.18
C ASP A 30 3.04 -8.24 5.54
N CYS A 31 2.46 -7.03 5.59
CA CYS A 31 2.20 -6.26 6.80
C CYS A 31 0.89 -6.66 7.50
N ARG A 32 0.32 -7.82 7.21
CA ARG A 32 -0.81 -8.34 7.99
C ARG A 32 -0.38 -8.67 9.42
N ASP A 33 -1.37 -8.77 10.31
CA ASP A 33 -1.22 -9.16 11.72
C ASP A 33 -0.53 -8.14 12.66
N LYS A 34 -0.07 -7.01 12.14
CA LYS A 34 0.36 -5.85 12.94
C LYS A 34 -0.27 -4.57 12.39
N LYS A 35 -0.41 -3.56 13.25
CA LYS A 35 -0.90 -2.23 12.84
C LYS A 35 0.27 -1.46 12.23
N TYR A 36 0.14 -1.08 10.96
CA TYR A 36 1.12 -0.26 10.26
C TYR A 36 0.51 1.08 9.86
N ILE A 37 1.32 2.12 9.88
CA ILE A 37 0.99 3.45 9.35
C ILE A 37 1.82 3.62 8.09
N ILE A 38 1.14 3.92 6.97
CA ILE A 38 1.81 4.21 5.70
C ILE A 38 2.03 5.72 5.65
N TYR A 39 3.29 6.12 5.55
CA TYR A 39 3.69 7.49 5.30
C TYR A 39 4.26 7.58 3.89
N MET A 40 3.66 8.41 3.04
CA MET A 40 4.09 8.59 1.66
C MET A 40 4.44 10.07 1.43
N TRP A 41 5.56 10.30 0.76
CA TRP A 41 6.06 11.62 0.40
C TRP A 41 6.75 11.54 -0.96
N ALA A 42 6.78 12.66 -1.67
CA ALA A 42 7.50 12.83 -2.92
C ALA A 42 8.08 14.25 -2.96
N SER A 43 9.30 14.39 -3.47
CA SER A 43 9.93 15.69 -3.74
C SER A 43 10.11 15.89 -5.24
N TRP A 44 10.36 17.13 -5.62
CA TRP A 44 10.63 17.55 -7.01
C TRP A 44 12.11 17.47 -7.35
#